data_AF-F2L239-F1
#
_entry.id   AF-F2L239-F1
#
_cell.length_a   1.000
_cell.length_b   1.000
_cell.length_c   1.000
_cell.angle_alpha   90.00
_cell.angle_beta   90.00
_cell.angle_gamma   90.00
#
_symmetry.space_group_name_H-M   'P 1'
#
loop_
_entity.id
_entity.type
_entity.pdbx_description
1 polymer ?
#
loop_
_entity_poly.entity_id
_entity_poly.type
_entity_poly.pdbx_seq_one_letter_code
_entity_poly.pdbx_strand_id
1 'polypeptide(L)'
;MSKTVDEYVVEVEYVPREHALLIEEFEKILESYRGREIFHEELAVDIAERIRNAISPAYVKVVARSTYRGVEVEVTAEIGGQPTIYI
;
A
#
# COMPACT_ATOMS: atom_id res chain seq x y z
N MET A 1 -7.34 -19.22 -4.43
CA MET A 1 -7.19 -18.18 -5.47
C MET A 1 -8.11 -18.50 -6.65
N SER A 2 -8.98 -17.58 -7.07
CA SER A 2 -9.92 -17.76 -8.20
C SER A 2 -9.27 -17.71 -9.58
N LYS A 3 -7.98 -17.34 -9.66
CA LYS A 3 -7.23 -17.08 -10.92
C LYS A 3 -7.86 -15.99 -11.80
N THR A 4 -8.71 -15.14 -11.23
CA THR A 4 -9.25 -13.95 -11.88
C THR A 4 -8.33 -12.76 -11.65
N VAL A 5 -8.34 -11.81 -12.59
CA VAL A 5 -7.71 -10.50 -12.37
C VAL A 5 -8.69 -9.67 -11.55
N ASP A 6 -8.20 -9.11 -10.45
CA ASP A 6 -8.94 -8.21 -9.58
C ASP A 6 -8.47 -6.77 -9.82
N GLU A 7 -9.38 -5.81 -9.70
CA GLU A 7 -9.09 -4.38 -9.78
C GLU A 7 -9.07 -3.76 -8.38
N TYR A 8 -8.20 -2.76 -8.18
CA TYR A 8 -7.97 -2.14 -6.88
C TYR A 8 -7.80 -0.64 -6.99
N VAL A 9 -8.25 0.07 -5.96
CA VAL A 9 -7.85 1.45 -5.67
C VAL A 9 -6.91 1.40 -4.47
N VAL A 10 -5.69 1.89 -4.64
CA VAL A 10 -4.68 1.96 -3.58
C VAL A 10 -4.46 3.41 -3.19
N GLU A 11 -4.61 3.71 -1.91
CA GLU A 11 -4.33 5.00 -1.30
C GLU A 11 -3.12 4.85 -0.36
N VAL A 12 -2.18 5.79 -0.44
CA VAL A 12 -0.99 5.81 0.41
C VAL A 12 -0.91 7.15 1.12
N GLU A 13 -0.87 7.10 2.44
CA GLU A 13 -0.54 8.23 3.30
C GLU A 13 0.81 7.97 3.96
N TYR A 14 1.73 8.93 3.97
CA TYR A 14 3.02 8.77 4.61
C TYR A 14 3.60 10.08 5.14
N VAL A 15 4.47 9.96 6.14
CA VAL A 15 5.22 11.10 6.70
C VAL A 15 6.70 10.97 6.29
N PRO A 16 7.18 11.76 5.32
CA PRO A 16 8.57 11.70 4.86
C PRO A 16 9.54 12.14 5.97
N ARG A 17 10.77 11.61 5.93
CA ARG A 17 11.89 12.08 6.77
C ARG A 17 12.87 12.92 5.97
N GLU A 18 13.61 12.29 5.07
CA GLU A 18 14.69 12.93 4.29
C GLU A 18 14.27 13.18 2.84
N HIS A 19 13.53 12.23 2.25
CA HIS A 19 13.13 12.26 0.85
C HIS A 19 11.65 11.89 0.69
N ALA A 20 11.00 12.50 -0.31
CA ALA A 20 9.67 12.10 -0.76
C ALA A 20 9.77 10.91 -1.72
N LEU A 21 8.73 10.08 -1.78
CA LEU A 21 8.64 9.01 -2.77
C LEU A 21 8.38 9.62 -4.14
N LEU A 22 9.22 9.28 -5.13
CA LEU A 22 8.99 9.69 -6.51
C LEU A 22 7.77 8.96 -7.09
N ILE A 23 6.97 9.65 -7.90
CA ILE A 23 5.76 9.07 -8.49
C ILE A 23 6.12 7.88 -9.39
N GLU A 24 7.22 7.98 -10.13
CA GLU A 24 7.70 6.92 -11.03
C GLU A 24 8.18 5.68 -10.26
N GLU A 25 8.68 5.84 -9.03
CA GLU A 25 9.03 4.71 -8.16
C GLU A 25 7.77 4.06 -7.59
N PHE A 26 6.78 4.87 -7.22
CA PHE A 26 5.48 4.36 -6.77
C PHE A 26 4.76 3.58 -7.87
N GLU A 27 4.74 4.10 -9.11
CA GLU A 27 4.19 3.40 -10.27
C GLU A 27 4.87 2.05 -10.49
N LYS A 28 6.20 1.99 -10.44
CA LYS A 28 6.95 0.73 -10.54
C LYS A 28 6.59 -0.28 -9.46
N ILE A 29 6.35 0.18 -8.23
CA ILE A 29 5.86 -0.69 -7.14
C ILE A 29 4.51 -1.28 -7.54
N LEU A 30 3.54 -0.45 -7.95
CA LEU A 30 2.19 -0.90 -8.31
C LEU A 30 2.16 -1.80 -9.54
N GLU A 31 2.93 -1.49 -10.57
CA GLU A 31 3.01 -2.30 -11.80
C GLU A 31 3.57 -3.70 -11.54
N SER A 32 4.41 -3.86 -10.51
CA SER A 32 4.99 -5.16 -10.14
C SER A 32 3.96 -6.20 -9.67
N TYR A 33 2.72 -5.78 -9.39
CA TYR A 33 1.62 -6.69 -9.02
C TYR A 33 0.78 -7.14 -10.21
N ARG A 34 0.94 -6.56 -11.40
CA ARG A 34 0.20 -7.01 -12.60
C ARG A 34 0.56 -8.46 -12.92
N GLY A 35 -0.44 -9.33 -12.96
CA GLY A 35 -0.27 -10.76 -13.25
C GLY A 35 0.29 -11.58 -12.08
N ARG A 36 0.43 -11.00 -10.89
CA ARG A 36 0.87 -11.70 -9.67
C ARG A 36 -0.35 -12.21 -8.90
N GLU A 37 -0.32 -13.48 -8.50
CA GLU A 37 -1.28 -14.02 -7.53
C GLU A 37 -0.84 -13.61 -6.11
N ILE A 38 -1.65 -12.79 -5.43
CA ILE A 38 -1.39 -12.28 -4.08
C ILE A 38 -2.72 -11.99 -3.38
N PHE A 39 -2.81 -12.23 -2.07
CA PHE A 39 -4.00 -11.83 -1.30
C PHE A 39 -4.03 -10.31 -1.10
N HIS A 40 -5.22 -9.72 -0.93
CA HIS A 40 -5.38 -8.27 -0.78
C HIS A 40 -4.68 -7.76 0.49
N GLU A 41 -4.68 -8.60 1.53
CA GLU A 41 -3.99 -8.39 2.80
C GLU A 41 -2.47 -8.34 2.62
N GLU A 42 -1.92 -9.31 1.87
CA GLU A 42 -0.50 -9.37 1.56
C GLU A 42 -0.07 -8.22 0.66
N LEU A 43 -0.93 -7.81 -0.29
CA LEU A 43 -0.69 -6.69 -1.19
C LEU A 43 -0.46 -5.39 -0.41
N ALA A 44 -1.36 -5.04 0.53
CA ALA A 44 -1.25 -3.80 1.30
C ALA A 44 0.03 -3.77 2.14
N VAL A 45 0.37 -4.90 2.78
CA VAL A 45 1.60 -5.02 3.58
C VAL A 45 2.85 -4.92 2.69
N ASP A 46 2.89 -5.61 1.54
CA ASP A 46 4.05 -5.58 0.64
C ASP A 46 4.28 -4.17 0.05
N ILE A 47 3.21 -3.44 -0.27
CA ILE A 47 3.31 -2.04 -0.72
C ILE A 47 3.90 -1.17 0.41
N ALA A 48 3.37 -1.27 1.64
CA ALA A 48 3.85 -0.49 2.78
C ALA A 48 5.34 -0.75 3.06
N GLU A 49 5.75 -2.03 3.04
CA GLU A 49 7.13 -2.47 3.23
C GLU A 49 8.05 -1.95 2.12
N ARG A 50 7.62 -2.00 0.85
CA ARG A 50 8.40 -1.46 -0.29
C ARG A 50 8.59 0.05 -0.19
N ILE A 51 7.56 0.79 0.19
CA ILE A 51 7.66 2.24 0.41
C ILE A 51 8.59 2.53 1.59
N ARG A 52 8.48 1.78 2.69
CA ARG A 52 9.40 1.91 3.83
C ARG A 52 10.84 1.68 3.42
N ASN A 53 11.11 0.66 2.62
CA ASN A 53 12.45 0.33 2.17
C ASN A 53 12.99 1.33 1.15
N ALA A 54 12.14 1.99 0.37
CA ALA A 54 12.54 3.00 -0.60
C ALA A 54 12.93 4.34 0.06
N ILE A 55 12.15 4.81 1.04
CA ILE A 55 12.30 6.19 1.57
C ILE A 55 12.38 6.32 3.09
N SER A 56 12.31 5.22 3.85
CA SER A 56 12.40 5.19 5.31
C SER A 56 11.53 6.26 6.01
N PRO A 57 10.21 6.31 5.73
CA PRO A 57 9.32 7.32 6.28
C PRO A 57 9.12 7.10 7.78
N ALA A 58 8.69 8.14 8.50
CA ALA A 58 8.35 8.03 9.91
C ALA A 58 7.07 7.20 10.14
N TYR A 59 6.15 7.27 9.17
CA TYR A 59 4.88 6.57 9.14
C TYR A 59 4.49 6.31 7.69
N VAL A 60 3.88 5.16 7.44
CA VAL A 60 3.20 4.86 6.17
C VAL A 60 1.93 4.06 6.45
N LYS A 61 0.86 4.43 5.76
CA LYS A 61 -0.43 3.76 5.71
C LYS A 61 -0.78 3.48 4.27
N VAL A 62 -1.17 2.24 3.99
CA VAL A 62 -1.67 1.80 2.70
C VAL A 62 -3.09 1.29 2.89
N VAL A 63 -4.02 1.82 2.12
CA VAL A 63 -5.40 1.34 2.06
C VAL A 63 -5.67 0.80 0.66
N ALA A 64 -5.92 -0.50 0.56
CA ALA A 64 -6.31 -1.17 -0.68
C ALA A 64 -7.81 -1.47 -0.65
N ARG A 65 -8.53 -0.98 -1.66
CA ARG A 65 -9.97 -1.19 -1.82
C ARG A 65 -10.25 -1.97 -3.10
N SER A 66 -11.08 -3.00 -3.00
CA SER A 66 -11.51 -3.82 -4.13
C SER A 66 -12.95 -4.28 -3.98
N THR A 67 -13.53 -4.76 -5.07
CA THR A 67 -14.79 -5.51 -5.04
C THR A 67 -14.51 -6.91 -5.55
N TYR A 68 -14.59 -7.90 -4.65
CA TYR A 68 -14.39 -9.30 -5.00
C TYR A 68 -15.69 -10.07 -4.86
N ARG A 69 -16.24 -10.54 -5.99
CA ARG A 69 -17.48 -11.33 -6.04
C ARG A 69 -18.69 -10.66 -5.33
N GLY A 70 -18.81 -9.34 -5.48
CA GLY A 70 -19.89 -8.56 -4.88
C GLY A 70 -19.68 -8.22 -3.40
N VAL A 71 -18.51 -8.54 -2.84
CA VAL A 71 -18.09 -8.14 -1.50
C VAL A 71 -17.09 -7.00 -1.63
N GLU A 72 -17.38 -5.88 -0.98
CA GLU A 72 -16.42 -4.78 -0.82
C GLU A 72 -15.35 -5.19 0.19
N VAL A 73 -14.09 -5.07 -0.22
CA VAL A 73 -12.93 -5.39 0.59
C VAL A 73 -12.12 -4.12 0.77
N GLU A 74 -11.88 -3.75 2.04
CA GLU A 74 -10.94 -2.70 2.42
C GLU A 74 -9.88 -3.31 3.33
N VAL A 75 -8.62 -3.20 2.92
CA VAL A 75 -7.46 -3.66 3.68
C VAL A 75 -6.60 -2.46 4.03
N THR A 76 -6.25 -2.33 5.30
CA THR A 76 -5.32 -1.30 5.78
C THR A 76 -4.06 -1.95 6.33
N ALA A 77 -2.90 -1.48 5.88
CA ALA A 77 -1.59 -1.81 6.44
C ALA A 77 -0.91 -0.52 6.93
N GLU A 78 -0.39 -0.54 8.15
CA GLU A 78 0.27 0.60 8.78
C GLU A 78 1.64 0.19 9.33
N ILE A 79 2.66 1.02 9.09
CA ILE A 79 4.01 0.85 9.63
C ILE A 79 4.47 2.16 10.27
N GLY A 80 5.02 2.06 11.49
CA GLY A 80 5.42 3.20 12.31
C GLY A 80 4.33 3.60 13.30
N GLY A 81 4.60 4.62 14.10
CA GLY A 81 3.63 5.21 15.00
C GLY A 81 3.17 6.57 14.47
N GLN A 82 1.86 6.78 14.36
CA GLN A 82 1.33 8.13 14.16
C GLN A 82 1.83 9.02 15.32
N PRO A 83 2.57 10.12 15.05
CA PRO A 83 2.99 10.99 16.13
C PRO A 83 1.73 11.58 16.79
N THR A 84 1.48 11.22 18.04
CA THR A 84 0.46 11.88 18.85
C THR A 84 0.93 13.30 19.12
N ILE A 85 0.43 14.28 18.36
CA ILE A 85 0.65 15.69 18.65
C ILE A 85 -0.30 16.07 19.79
N TYR A 86 0.25 16.24 20.99
CA TYR A 86 -0.47 16.88 22.08
C TYR A 86 -0.42 18.40 21.87
N ILE A 87 -1.59 19.04 21.78
CA ILE A 87 -1.78 20.50 21.80
C ILE A 87 -1.81 21.03 23.23
#